data_AF-A0A1S6H234-F1
#
_entry.id   AF-A0A1S6H234-F1
#
_cell.length_a   1.000
_cell.length_b   1.000
_cell.length_c   1.000
_cell.angle_alpha   90.00
_cell.angle_beta   90.00
_cell.angle_gamma   90.00
#
_symmetry.space_group_name_H-M   'P 1'
#
loop_
_entity.id
_entity.type
_entity.pdbx_description
1 polymer ?
#
loop_
_entity_poly.entity_id
_entity_poly.type
_entity_poly.pdbx_seq_one_letter_code
_entity_poly.pdbx_strand_id
1 'polypeptide(L)' 'KDINVLETFLKDKYNQMPRTMLRYAIEKFPEEKRQMYLKGEI' A
#
# COMPACT_ATOMS: atom_id res chain seq x y z
N LYS A 1 7.87 -13.61 5.11
CA LYS A 1 7.69 -12.44 4.20
C LYS A 1 7.18 -11.31 5.06
N ASP A 2 8.02 -10.31 5.32
CA ASP A 2 7.80 -9.28 6.34
C ASP A 2 6.80 -8.22 5.87
N ILE A 3 5.51 -8.58 5.87
CA ILE A 3 4.40 -7.67 5.52
C ILE A 3 4.45 -6.39 6.39
N ASN A 4 4.90 -6.52 7.64
CA ASN A 4 5.06 -5.38 8.54
C ASN A 4 6.09 -4.36 8.02
N VAL A 5 7.22 -4.82 7.47
CA VAL A 5 8.24 -3.92 6.89
C VAL A 5 7.70 -3.21 5.65
N LEU A 6 6.96 -3.94 4.81
CA LEU A 6 6.31 -3.39 3.64
C LEU A 6 5.21 -2.37 4.01
N GLU A 7 4.43 -2.65 5.06
CA GLU A 7 3.38 -1.77 5.55
C GLU A 7 3.97 -0.47 6.10
N THR A 8 5.05 -0.53 6.88
CA THR A 8 5.77 0.67 7.35
C THR A 8 6.34 1.48 6.17
N PHE A 9 6.97 0.82 5.19
CA PHE A 9 7.50 1.49 4.01
C PHE A 9 6.40 2.18 3.19
N LEU A 10 5.26 1.50 3.00
CA LEU A 10 4.17 2.03 2.20
C LEU A 10 3.47 3.19 2.89
N LYS A 11 3.28 3.18 4.21
CA LYS A 11 2.66 4.30 4.95
C LYS A 11 3.33 5.65 4.69
N ASP A 12 4.66 5.69 4.57
CA ASP A 12 5.38 6.95 4.35
C ASP A 12 5.45 7.34 2.87
N LYS A 13 5.24 6.40 1.94
CA LYS A 13 5.54 6.56 0.51
C LYS A 13 4.35 6.41 -0.42
N TYR A 14 3.21 5.88 0.02
CA TYR A 14 2.09 5.54 -0.85
C TYR A 14 1.56 6.76 -1.64
N ASN A 15 1.56 7.95 -1.03
CA ASN A 15 1.14 9.21 -1.66
C ASN A 15 2.07 9.69 -2.77
N GLN A 16 3.34 9.26 -2.78
CA GLN A 16 4.34 9.65 -3.78
C GLN A 16 4.49 8.57 -4.87
N MET A 17 3.92 7.38 -4.66
CA MET A 17 4.04 6.28 -5.59
C MET A 17 3.02 6.40 -6.74
N PRO A 18 3.42 6.10 -7.97
CA PRO A 18 2.47 5.94 -9.08
C PRO A 18 1.43 4.86 -8.76
N ARG A 19 0.16 5.12 -9.11
CA ARG A 19 -0.99 4.23 -8.82
C ARG A 19 -0.75 2.77 -9.22
N THR A 20 -0.11 2.54 -10.37
CA THR A 20 0.23 1.20 -10.85
C THR A 20 1.22 0.49 -9.93
N MET A 21 2.26 1.19 -9.48
CA MET A 21 3.28 0.64 -8.57
C MET A 21 2.69 0.35 -7.19
N LEU A 22 1.88 1.28 -6.67
CA LEU A 22 1.17 1.10 -5.40
C LEU A 22 0.26 -0.13 -5.45
N ARG A 23 -0.49 -0.31 -6.55
CA ARG A 23 -1.35 -1.49 -6.77
C ARG A 23 -0.58 -2.81 -6.71
N TYR A 24 0.61 -2.87 -7.31
CA TYR A 24 1.45 -4.07 -7.23
C TYR A 24 2.02 -4.27 -5.82
N ALA A 25 2.40 -3.21 -5.12
CA ALA A 25 2.93 -3.30 -3.77
C ALA A 25 1.91 -3.82 -2.75
N ILE A 26 0.63 -3.48 -2.92
CA ILE A 26 -0.47 -3.90 -2.02
C ILE A 26 -1.20 -5.16 -2.49
N GLU A 27 -0.74 -5.86 -3.54
CA GLU A 27 -1.49 -6.98 -4.13
C GLU A 27 -1.77 -8.13 -3.14
N LYS A 28 -0.89 -8.31 -2.14
CA LYS A 28 -1.00 -9.35 -1.11
C LYS A 28 -1.79 -8.90 0.11
N PHE A 29 -2.22 -7.64 0.17
CA PHE A 29 -2.94 -7.09 1.31
C PHE A 29 -4.43 -7.45 1.20
N PRO A 30 -5.18 -7.52 2.31
CA PRO A 30 -6.63 -7.61 2.28
C PRO A 30 -7.25 -6.49 1.44
N GLU A 31 -8.37 -6.76 0.76
CA GLU A 31 -9.05 -5.79 -0.12
C GLU A 31 -9.34 -4.47 0.60
N GLU A 32 -9.76 -4.53 1.86
CA GLU A 32 -10.02 -3.36 2.69
C GLU A 32 -8.77 -2.46 2.79
N LYS A 33 -7.62 -3.01 3.18
CA LYS A 33 -6.36 -2.26 3.23
C LYS A 33 -5.97 -1.73 1.85
N ARG A 34 -6.19 -2.50 0.77
CA ARG A 34 -5.88 -2.04 -0.60
C ARG A 34 -6.68 -0.79 -0.95
N GLN A 35 -7.98 -0.78 -0.64
CA GLN A 35 -8.85 0.35 -0.89
C GLN A 35 -8.41 1.57 -0.09
N MET A 36 -8.03 1.40 1.19
CA MET A 36 -7.52 2.51 1.99
C MET A 36 -6.25 3.12 1.39
N TYR A 37 -5.27 2.31 0.95
CA TYR A 37 -4.07 2.80 0.25
C TYR A 37 -4.40 3.52 -1.07
N LEU A 38 -5.36 3.00 -1.85
CA LEU A 38 -5.75 3.58 -3.15
C LEU A 38 -6.57 4.87 -3.04
N LYS A 39 -7.28 5.06 -1.93
CA LYS A 39 -8.04 6.27 -1.61
C LYS A 39 -7.22 7.28 -0.81
N GLY A 40 -6.14 6.82 -0.20
CA GLY A 40 -5.27 7.59 0.68
C GLY A 40 -5.83 7.82 2.08
N GLU A 41 -6.63 6.87 2.57
CA GLU A 41 -7.27 6.87 3.90
C GLU A 41 -6.40 6.13 4.97
N ILE A 42 -5.09 6.00 4.73
CA ILE A 42 -4.11 5.31 5.62
C ILE A 42 -3.24 6.28 6.40
#